data_AF-A0A2G9UB32-F1
#
_entry.id   AF-A0A2G9UB32-F1
#
_cell.length_a   1.000
_cell.length_b   1.000
_cell.length_c   1.000
_cell.angle_alpha   90.00
_cell.angle_beta   90.00
_cell.angle_gamma   90.00
#
_symmetry.space_group_name_H-M   'P 1'
#
loop_
_entity.id
_entity.type
_entity.pdbx_description
1 polymer ?
#
loop_
_entity_poly.entity_id
_entity_poly.type
_entity_poly.pdbx_seq_one_letter_code
_entity_poly.pdbx_strand_id
1 'polypeptide(L)'
;MADIKPNHTIYINNLNEKIKKDELKKALHAIFTQFGEIVSIMSFKTLRMRGQAHIIFKEISSASNALRAMQGFPFYDKPMRIQYAREDSDVIAKAKGTYVERAVRAPIRTQKKKKGAKGAGRGPGDHEGPAPPNKILFCTNLPDEATTDMLQILFNQFPGLKDIRLVPNRSGIAFVEFESEELAAPARIALNNFKITPEQHMKVDYAKK
;
A
#
# COMPACT_ATOMS: atom_id res chain seq x y z
N MET A 1 29.73 -0.69 12.46
CA MET A 1 28.38 -1.29 12.66
C MET A 1 27.72 -0.51 13.77
N ALA A 2 26.50 0.01 13.56
CA ALA A 2 25.77 0.63 14.67
C ALA A 2 25.41 -0.47 15.68
N ASP A 3 25.68 -0.24 16.96
CA ASP A 3 25.31 -1.15 18.03
C ASP A 3 23.79 -1.06 18.22
N ILE A 4 23.05 -2.05 17.72
CA ILE A 4 21.59 -2.06 17.79
C ILE A 4 21.18 -2.77 19.07
N LYS A 5 20.57 -2.02 20.00
CA LYS A 5 20.06 -2.55 21.27
C LYS A 5 19.07 -3.71 21.04
N PRO A 6 19.08 -4.74 21.90
CA PRO A 6 18.08 -5.80 21.86
C PRO A 6 16.65 -5.25 21.88
N ASN A 7 15.81 -5.81 21.00
CA ASN A 7 14.42 -5.39 20.80
C ASN A 7 13.50 -6.61 20.74
N HIS A 8 12.23 -6.45 21.15
CA HIS A 8 11.17 -7.43 20.95
C HIS A 8 10.91 -7.74 19.47
N THR A 9 11.21 -6.78 18.59
CA THR A 9 11.01 -6.91 17.15
C THR A 9 12.30 -7.28 16.46
N ILE A 10 12.29 -8.38 15.70
CA ILE A 10 13.35 -8.71 14.76
C ILE A 10 12.95 -8.26 13.35
N TYR A 11 13.91 -7.68 12.64
CA TYR A 11 13.85 -7.34 11.23
C TYR A 11 14.55 -8.42 10.42
N ILE A 12 13.87 -8.94 9.41
CA ILE A 12 14.38 -9.97 8.51
C ILE A 12 14.42 -9.38 7.10
N ASN A 13 15.57 -9.53 6.43
CA ASN A 13 15.72 -9.23 5.01
C ASN A 13 16.30 -10.41 4.23
N ASN A 14 16.41 -10.23 2.92
CA ASN A 14 16.80 -11.26 1.96
C ASN A 14 15.81 -12.43 1.83
N LEU A 15 14.53 -12.22 2.15
CA LEU A 15 13.49 -13.23 1.92
C LEU A 15 13.18 -13.39 0.42
N ASN A 16 12.55 -14.50 0.05
CA ASN A 16 12.09 -14.75 -1.31
C ASN A 16 10.84 -13.90 -1.62
N GLU A 17 10.94 -13.05 -2.64
CA GLU A 17 9.91 -12.08 -3.02
C GLU A 17 8.74 -12.69 -3.81
N LYS A 18 8.98 -13.85 -4.44
CA LYS A 18 7.99 -14.54 -5.28
C LYS A 18 6.84 -15.11 -4.45
N ILE A 19 7.11 -15.50 -3.20
CA ILE A 19 6.14 -16.13 -2.29
C ILE A 19 4.99 -15.17 -1.95
N LYS A 20 3.74 -15.66 -1.94
CA LYS A 20 2.56 -14.86 -1.59
C LYS A 20 2.64 -14.34 -0.16
N LYS A 21 2.04 -13.17 0.11
CA LYS A 21 2.18 -12.46 1.40
C LYS A 21 1.70 -13.32 2.57
N ASP A 22 0.57 -13.99 2.40
CA ASP A 22 -0.07 -14.76 3.46
C ASP A 22 0.66 -16.08 3.73
N GLU A 23 1.16 -16.72 2.67
CA GLU A 23 2.01 -17.91 2.75
C GLU A 23 3.33 -17.59 3.47
N LEU A 24 3.99 -16.49 3.08
CA LEU A 24 5.20 -16.00 3.74
C LEU A 24 4.97 -15.76 5.23
N LYS A 25 3.83 -15.16 5.61
CA LYS A 25 3.48 -14.95 7.02
C LYS A 25 3.26 -16.27 7.76
N LYS A 26 2.53 -17.21 7.17
CA LYS A 26 2.28 -18.53 7.77
C LYS A 26 3.57 -19.31 7.98
N ALA A 27 4.46 -19.31 6.99
CA ALA A 27 5.75 -19.99 7.06
C ALA A 27 6.68 -19.36 8.10
N LEU A 28 6.77 -18.02 8.14
CA LEU A 28 7.52 -17.32 9.19
C LEU A 28 6.93 -17.59 10.58
N HIS A 29 5.61 -17.60 10.71
CA HIS A 29 4.97 -17.97 11.98
C HIS A 29 5.37 -19.38 12.41
N ALA A 30 5.19 -20.37 11.54
CA ALA A 30 5.47 -21.77 11.84
C ALA A 30 6.91 -22.01 12.34
N ILE A 31 7.89 -21.34 11.73
CA ILE A 31 9.29 -21.46 12.16
C ILE A 31 9.54 -20.69 13.45
N PHE A 32 9.10 -19.44 13.56
CA PHE A 32 9.52 -18.58 14.67
C PHE A 32 8.75 -18.80 15.97
N THR A 33 7.58 -19.47 15.94
CA THR A 33 6.82 -19.82 17.15
C THR A 33 7.63 -20.71 18.11
N GLN A 34 8.63 -21.47 17.61
CA GLN A 34 9.49 -22.31 18.47
C GLN A 34 10.33 -21.50 19.47
N PHE A 35 10.61 -20.22 19.19
CA PHE A 35 11.42 -19.36 20.07
C PHE A 35 10.60 -18.60 21.11
N GLY A 36 9.28 -18.50 20.92
CA GLY A 36 8.37 -17.83 21.84
C GLY A 36 7.08 -17.35 21.19
N GLU A 37 6.23 -16.75 22.02
CA GLU A 37 4.93 -16.20 21.60
C GLU A 37 5.12 -15.00 20.66
N ILE A 38 4.52 -15.08 19.47
CA ILE A 38 4.55 -14.03 18.45
C ILE A 38 3.29 -13.19 18.58
N VAL A 39 3.46 -11.88 18.76
CA VAL A 39 2.36 -10.92 18.84
C VAL A 39 1.83 -10.58 17.45
N SER A 40 2.74 -10.34 16.48
CA SER A 40 2.34 -10.06 15.11
C SER A 40 3.50 -10.21 14.12
N ILE A 41 3.15 -10.49 12.86
CA ILE A 41 4.09 -10.55 11.73
C ILE A 41 3.67 -9.53 10.66
N MET A 42 4.58 -8.60 10.37
CA MET A 42 4.42 -7.58 9.34
C MET A 42 5.28 -7.94 8.13
N SER A 43 4.63 -8.21 7.00
CA SER A 43 5.28 -8.41 5.71
C SER A 43 4.66 -7.49 4.66
N PHE A 44 5.48 -7.05 3.71
CA PHE A 44 5.09 -6.08 2.70
C PHE A 44 5.53 -6.55 1.31
N LYS A 45 4.77 -6.17 0.28
CA LYS A 45 5.07 -6.49 -1.13
C LYS A 45 5.37 -5.26 -1.99
N THR A 46 5.42 -4.07 -1.39
CA THR A 46 5.80 -2.85 -2.11
C THR A 46 7.25 -2.94 -2.57
N LEU A 47 7.59 -2.28 -3.68
CA LEU A 47 8.92 -2.37 -4.30
C LEU A 47 10.07 -2.10 -3.30
N ARG A 48 9.88 -1.17 -2.38
CA ARG A 48 10.88 -0.81 -1.35
C ARG A 48 10.96 -1.80 -0.17
N MET A 49 9.87 -2.52 0.12
CA MET A 49 9.74 -3.37 1.32
C MET A 49 9.57 -4.85 1.01
N ARG A 50 9.53 -5.25 -0.26
CA ARG A 50 9.50 -6.67 -0.67
C ARG A 50 10.78 -7.37 -0.20
N GLY A 51 10.66 -8.66 0.11
CA GLY A 51 11.78 -9.45 0.64
C GLY A 51 12.16 -9.10 2.08
N GLN A 52 11.30 -8.36 2.80
CA GLN A 52 11.53 -7.92 4.17
C GLN A 52 10.32 -8.23 5.05
N ALA A 53 10.58 -8.55 6.31
CA ALA A 53 9.55 -8.80 7.32
C ALA A 53 9.99 -8.28 8.69
N HIS A 54 9.01 -7.97 9.53
CA HIS A 54 9.22 -7.73 10.95
C HIS A 54 8.40 -8.76 11.73
N ILE A 55 9.04 -9.43 12.69
CA ILE A 55 8.40 -10.36 13.61
C ILE A 55 8.48 -9.76 15.00
N ILE A 56 7.32 -9.60 15.64
CA ILE A 56 7.20 -9.02 16.97
C ILE A 56 6.98 -10.15 17.96
N PHE A 57 7.94 -10.36 18.85
CA PHE A 57 7.78 -11.29 19.97
C PHE A 57 7.22 -10.59 21.19
N LYS A 58 6.58 -11.38 22.06
CA LYS A 58 6.18 -10.92 23.39
C LYS A 58 7.39 -10.62 24.27
N GLU A 59 8.39 -11.49 24.25
CA GLU A 59 9.61 -11.41 25.06
C GLU A 59 10.86 -11.03 24.24
N ILE A 60 11.77 -10.24 24.82
CA ILE A 60 13.04 -9.85 24.18
C ILE A 60 14.00 -11.05 24.08
N SER A 61 13.96 -11.95 25.06
CA SER A 61 14.79 -13.15 25.08
C SER A 61 14.47 -14.06 23.89
N SER A 62 13.19 -14.21 23.54
CA SER A 62 12.74 -14.95 22.36
C SER A 62 13.28 -14.37 21.05
N ALA A 63 13.23 -13.04 20.92
CA ALA A 63 13.82 -12.34 19.78
C ALA A 63 15.34 -12.57 19.68
N SER A 64 16.03 -12.56 20.82
CA SER A 64 17.48 -12.77 20.89
C SER A 64 17.88 -14.20 20.49
N ASN A 65 17.11 -15.18 20.97
CA ASN A 65 17.32 -16.59 20.62
C ASN A 65 17.04 -16.85 19.15
N ALA A 66 15.93 -16.32 18.63
CA ALA A 66 15.56 -16.40 17.22
C ALA A 66 16.64 -15.80 16.31
N LEU A 67 17.17 -14.63 16.67
CA LEU A 67 18.23 -13.97 15.90
C LEU A 67 19.49 -14.83 15.82
N ARG A 68 19.94 -15.42 16.94
CA ARG A 68 21.16 -16.24 16.97
C ARG A 68 20.98 -17.57 16.23
N ALA A 69 19.83 -18.22 16.39
CA ALA A 69 19.60 -19.56 15.86
C ALA A 69 19.25 -19.57 14.36
N MET A 70 18.55 -18.54 13.88
CA MET A 70 18.03 -18.48 12.51
C MET A 70 18.85 -17.59 11.57
N GLN A 71 19.99 -17.07 12.03
CA GLN A 71 20.84 -16.23 11.20
C GLN A 71 21.41 -17.03 10.03
N GLY A 72 21.14 -16.58 8.80
CA GLY A 72 21.62 -17.25 7.59
C GLY A 72 20.83 -18.50 7.23
N PHE A 73 19.79 -18.86 7.97
CA PHE A 73 19.00 -20.06 7.71
C PHE A 73 18.38 -20.02 6.29
N PRO A 74 18.55 -21.07 5.47
CA PRO A 74 17.93 -21.15 4.15
C PRO A 74 16.41 -21.21 4.26
N PHE A 75 15.72 -20.25 3.63
CA PHE A 75 14.27 -20.17 3.64
C PHE A 75 13.74 -19.76 2.27
N TYR A 76 12.99 -20.67 1.63
CA TYR A 76 12.61 -20.59 0.22
C TYR A 76 13.81 -20.25 -0.69
N ASP A 77 14.87 -21.06 -0.57
CA ASP A 77 16.09 -21.00 -1.37
C ASP A 77 16.94 -19.74 -1.21
N LYS A 78 16.66 -18.93 -0.17
CA LYS A 78 17.47 -17.76 0.17
C LYS A 78 17.87 -17.78 1.64
N PRO A 79 19.14 -17.51 1.98
CA PRO A 79 19.55 -17.40 3.37
C PRO A 79 18.97 -16.13 3.99
N MET A 80 18.12 -16.27 5.00
CA MET A 80 17.53 -15.12 5.67
C MET A 80 18.58 -14.37 6.51
N ARG A 81 18.44 -13.06 6.61
CA ARG A 81 19.34 -12.20 7.40
C ARG A 81 18.51 -11.46 8.43
N ILE A 82 18.87 -11.63 9.70
CA ILE A 82 18.11 -11.15 10.85
C ILE A 82 18.92 -10.08 11.58
N GLN A 83 18.24 -9.03 12.01
CA GLN A 83 18.77 -7.96 12.85
C GLN A 83 17.69 -7.53 13.85
N TYR A 84 18.06 -6.87 14.95
CA TYR A 84 17.06 -6.18 15.76
C TYR A 84 16.47 -5.01 14.98
N ALA A 85 15.18 -4.74 15.20
CA ALA A 85 14.55 -3.53 14.71
C ALA A 85 15.20 -2.29 15.36
N ARG A 86 15.34 -1.22 14.58
CA ARG A 86 15.94 0.04 15.06
C ARG A 86 15.04 0.78 16.05
N GLU A 87 13.75 0.54 15.97
CA GLU A 87 12.71 1.22 16.74
C GLU A 87 11.71 0.18 17.25
N ASP A 88 11.06 0.48 18.37
CA ASP A 88 10.00 -0.37 18.91
C ASP A 88 8.79 -0.37 17.97
N SER A 89 8.22 -1.55 17.74
CA SER A 89 6.98 -1.68 16.97
C SER A 89 5.81 -1.02 17.69
N ASP A 90 4.86 -0.47 16.95
CA ASP A 90 3.68 0.23 17.49
C ASP A 90 2.92 -0.59 18.54
N VAL A 91 2.83 -1.91 18.34
CA VAL A 91 2.16 -2.83 19.27
C VAL A 91 2.88 -2.87 20.63
N ILE A 92 4.21 -2.91 20.62
CA ILE A 92 5.05 -2.91 21.83
C ILE A 92 5.05 -1.54 22.49
N ALA A 93 5.13 -0.47 21.70
CA ALA A 93 5.06 0.89 22.22
C ALA A 93 3.71 1.16 22.91
N LYS A 94 2.59 0.63 22.37
CA LYS A 94 1.27 0.69 23.01
C LYS A 94 1.22 -0.08 24.32
N ALA A 95 1.77 -1.30 24.34
CA ALA A 95 1.82 -2.12 25.54
C ALA A 95 2.66 -1.48 26.67
N LYS A 96 3.78 -0.82 26.32
CA LYS A 96 4.66 -0.12 27.28
C LYS A 96 4.10 1.24 27.76
N GLY A 97 3.00 1.72 27.19
CA GLY A 97 2.48 3.06 27.45
C GLY A 97 3.35 4.20 26.91
N THR A 98 4.45 3.89 26.21
CA THR A 98 5.36 4.85 25.58
C THR A 98 4.99 5.12 24.12
N TYR A 99 3.76 4.77 23.71
CA TYR A 99 3.28 5.03 22.37
C TYR A 99 3.12 6.53 22.17
N VAL A 100 4.19 7.13 21.66
CA VAL A 100 4.09 8.41 20.98
C VAL A 100 3.42 8.09 19.65
N GLU A 101 2.19 8.56 19.48
CA GLU A 101 1.56 8.57 18.17
C GLU A 101 2.50 9.32 17.25
N ARG A 102 3.23 8.56 16.43
CA ARG A 102 4.12 9.14 15.46
C ARG A 102 3.18 9.87 14.52
N ALA A 103 3.08 11.19 14.67
CA ALA A 103 2.51 12.06 13.66
C ALA A 103 3.11 11.54 12.37
N VAL A 104 2.25 10.91 11.54
CA VAL A 104 2.64 10.27 10.28
C VAL A 104 3.73 11.15 9.73
N ARG A 105 4.97 10.64 9.58
CA ARG A 105 6.06 11.43 9.02
C ARG A 105 5.47 12.06 7.80
N ALA A 106 5.20 13.36 7.89
CA ALA A 106 4.69 14.08 6.76
C ALA A 106 5.75 13.84 5.69
N PRO A 107 5.39 13.46 4.45
CA PRO A 107 6.33 13.70 3.36
C PRO A 107 6.80 15.14 3.56
N ILE A 108 8.11 15.37 3.57
CA ILE A 108 8.77 16.63 3.92
C ILE A 108 7.93 17.79 3.34
N ARG A 109 7.07 18.36 4.18
CA ARG A 109 6.28 19.53 3.86
C ARG A 109 7.16 20.68 4.26
N THR A 110 7.81 21.27 3.28
CA THR A 110 8.24 22.66 3.31
C THR A 110 7.12 23.46 3.99
N GLN A 111 7.42 23.97 5.17
CA GLN A 111 6.44 24.67 5.99
C GLN A 111 5.99 25.94 5.26
N LYS A 112 4.71 26.04 4.95
CA LYS A 112 3.98 27.28 5.21
C LYS A 112 2.61 26.95 5.79
N LYS A 113 2.47 27.31 7.08
CA LYS A 113 1.21 27.44 7.83
C LYS A 113 0.19 28.22 6.96
N LYS A 114 -1.12 27.94 6.99
CA LYS A 114 -1.98 28.06 8.18
C LYS A 114 -3.32 27.32 7.98
N LYS A 115 -3.73 26.67 9.09
CA LYS A 115 -5.08 26.57 9.67
C LYS A 115 -6.19 25.80 8.94
N GLY A 116 -6.79 24.85 9.67
CA GLY A 116 -8.23 24.58 9.57
C GLY A 116 -8.65 23.11 9.61
N ALA A 117 -8.82 22.57 10.82
CA ALA A 117 -9.86 21.62 11.24
C ALA A 117 -10.18 20.30 10.47
N LYS A 118 -9.91 19.19 11.18
CA LYS A 118 -10.79 18.01 11.45
C LYS A 118 -11.22 17.03 10.34
N GLY A 119 -11.05 15.73 10.66
CA GLY A 119 -11.88 14.60 10.21
C GLY A 119 -11.22 13.70 9.16
N ALA A 120 -10.45 12.67 9.52
CA ALA A 120 -10.94 11.32 9.86
C ALA A 120 -11.95 10.76 8.83
N GLY A 121 -11.42 9.96 7.89
CA GLY A 121 -12.23 9.13 7.01
C GLY A 121 -12.92 8.00 7.76
N ARG A 122 -13.98 7.47 7.15
CA ARG A 122 -14.54 6.16 7.45
C ARG A 122 -15.33 5.64 6.27
N GLY A 123 -14.99 4.43 5.85
CA GLY A 123 -15.95 3.46 5.34
C GLY A 123 -16.11 3.36 3.81
N PRO A 124 -16.41 2.14 3.31
CA PRO A 124 -16.92 1.93 1.96
C PRO A 124 -18.38 2.39 1.94
N GLY A 125 -18.68 3.41 1.15
CA GLY A 125 -20.02 3.98 1.06
C GLY A 125 -19.97 5.25 0.25
N ASP A 126 -20.94 5.40 -0.64
CA ASP A 126 -21.45 6.64 -1.20
C ASP A 126 -20.63 7.91 -0.93
N HIS A 127 -19.67 8.19 -1.81
CA HIS A 127 -19.08 9.53 -1.91
C HIS A 127 -19.54 10.17 -3.22
N GLU A 128 -20.78 10.63 -3.16
CA GLU A 128 -21.37 11.63 -4.02
C GLU A 128 -20.78 13.01 -3.64
N GLY A 129 -19.65 13.33 -4.25
CA GLY A 129 -19.05 14.65 -4.16
C GLY A 129 -17.94 14.77 -5.20
N PRO A 130 -18.09 15.63 -6.22
CA PRO A 130 -17.06 15.76 -7.24
C PRO A 130 -15.78 16.26 -6.58
N ALA A 131 -14.69 15.49 -6.74
CA ALA A 131 -13.36 16.02 -6.52
C ALA A 131 -13.20 17.34 -7.32
N PRO A 132 -12.40 18.31 -6.83
CA PRO A 132 -12.22 19.55 -7.57
C PRO A 132 -11.74 19.26 -8.99
N PRO A 133 -12.15 20.07 -9.99
CA PRO A 133 -11.78 19.86 -11.39
C PRO A 133 -10.28 19.57 -11.57
N ASN A 134 -10.00 18.60 -12.42
CA ASN A 134 -8.65 18.18 -12.76
C ASN A 134 -8.63 17.73 -14.22
N LYS A 135 -7.51 17.96 -14.89
CA LYS A 135 -7.27 17.45 -16.26
C LYS A 135 -7.13 15.93 -16.30
N ILE A 136 -6.87 15.27 -15.16
CA ILE A 136 -6.79 13.81 -15.07
C ILE A 136 -8.10 13.27 -14.50
N LEU A 137 -8.68 12.32 -15.20
CA LEU A 137 -9.83 11.53 -14.77
C LEU A 137 -9.38 10.18 -14.21
N PHE A 138 -10.07 9.76 -13.17
CA PHE A 138 -9.90 8.50 -12.50
C PHE A 138 -11.11 7.61 -12.81
N CYS A 139 -10.86 6.55 -13.56
CA CYS A 139 -11.87 5.57 -13.93
C CYS A 139 -11.76 4.38 -12.98
N THR A 140 -12.89 3.97 -12.41
CA THR A 140 -13.01 2.79 -11.55
C THR A 140 -14.15 1.90 -12.00
N ASN A 141 -14.20 0.68 -11.45
CA ASN A 141 -15.19 -0.33 -11.82
C ASN A 141 -15.12 -0.71 -13.30
N LEU A 142 -13.90 -0.75 -13.86
CA LEU A 142 -13.69 -1.28 -15.21
C LEU A 142 -13.74 -2.83 -15.16
N PRO A 143 -14.23 -3.49 -16.22
CA PRO A 143 -14.14 -4.95 -16.33
C PRO A 143 -12.69 -5.40 -16.45
N ASP A 144 -12.40 -6.64 -16.08
CA ASP A 144 -11.05 -7.23 -16.18
C ASP A 144 -10.56 -7.29 -17.63
N GLU A 145 -11.48 -7.33 -18.59
CA GLU A 145 -11.22 -7.33 -20.04
C GLU A 145 -11.00 -5.91 -20.61
N ALA A 146 -11.18 -4.84 -19.81
CA ALA A 146 -11.01 -3.49 -20.30
C ALA A 146 -9.55 -3.20 -20.70
N THR A 147 -9.32 -2.99 -21.99
CA THR A 147 -8.02 -2.60 -22.54
C THR A 147 -7.89 -1.09 -22.73
N THR A 148 -6.65 -0.63 -22.92
CA THR A 148 -6.36 0.76 -23.26
C THR A 148 -7.10 1.19 -24.54
N ASP A 149 -7.14 0.32 -25.56
CA ASP A 149 -7.78 0.61 -26.84
C ASP A 149 -9.30 0.85 -26.70
N MET A 150 -9.98 0.06 -25.85
CA MET A 150 -11.40 0.27 -25.56
C MET A 150 -11.65 1.63 -24.89
N LEU A 151 -10.83 1.98 -23.89
CA LEU A 151 -10.91 3.28 -23.22
C LEU A 151 -10.56 4.41 -24.18
N GLN A 152 -9.60 4.20 -25.07
CA GLN A 152 -9.23 5.18 -26.07
C GLN A 152 -10.42 5.48 -27.00
N ILE A 153 -11.14 4.48 -27.48
CA ILE A 153 -12.35 4.68 -28.31
C ILE A 153 -13.41 5.51 -27.58
N LEU A 154 -13.60 5.29 -26.28
CA LEU A 154 -14.59 6.01 -25.47
C LEU A 154 -14.17 7.47 -25.18
N PHE A 155 -12.91 7.69 -24.80
CA PHE A 155 -12.42 9.01 -24.40
C PHE A 155 -11.98 9.88 -25.58
N ASN A 156 -11.64 9.29 -26.73
CA ASN A 156 -11.26 10.03 -27.94
C ASN A 156 -12.43 10.81 -28.58
N GLN A 157 -13.67 10.55 -28.13
CA GLN A 157 -14.87 11.32 -28.49
C GLN A 157 -14.82 12.75 -27.94
N PHE A 158 -13.99 12.97 -26.92
CA PHE A 158 -13.81 14.26 -26.27
C PHE A 158 -12.47 14.85 -26.69
N PRO A 159 -12.43 16.13 -27.10
CA PRO A 159 -11.19 16.77 -27.52
C PRO A 159 -10.19 16.87 -26.36
N GLY A 160 -8.90 16.83 -26.69
CA GLY A 160 -7.82 17.06 -25.72
C GLY A 160 -7.33 15.83 -24.95
N LEU A 161 -7.67 14.60 -25.36
CA LEU A 161 -7.10 13.38 -24.80
C LEU A 161 -5.56 13.36 -25.00
N LYS A 162 -4.79 13.17 -23.92
CA LYS A 162 -3.32 13.11 -23.93
C LYS A 162 -2.76 11.72 -23.69
N ASP A 163 -3.18 11.06 -22.61
CA ASP A 163 -2.64 9.75 -22.21
C ASP A 163 -3.71 8.91 -21.50
N ILE A 164 -3.63 7.59 -21.66
CA ILE A 164 -4.45 6.62 -20.93
C ILE A 164 -3.52 5.62 -20.27
N ARG A 165 -3.62 5.55 -18.94
CA ARG A 165 -2.77 4.71 -18.10
C ARG A 165 -3.59 3.74 -17.29
N LEU A 166 -3.53 2.46 -17.67
CA LEU A 166 -3.96 1.36 -16.83
C LEU A 166 -2.96 1.12 -15.70
N VAL A 167 -3.44 0.72 -14.53
CA VAL A 167 -2.57 0.43 -13.38
C VAL A 167 -2.10 -1.03 -13.43
N PRO A 168 -0.80 -1.30 -13.65
CA PRO A 168 -0.29 -2.66 -13.64
C PRO A 168 -0.47 -3.27 -12.24
N ASN A 169 -0.98 -4.51 -12.18
CA ASN A 169 -1.36 -5.24 -10.97
C ASN A 169 -2.66 -4.78 -10.27
N ARG A 170 -3.49 -3.94 -10.91
CA ARG A 170 -4.85 -3.65 -10.45
C ARG A 170 -5.79 -3.50 -11.65
N SER A 171 -6.42 -4.60 -12.04
CA SER A 171 -7.54 -4.57 -13.00
C SER A 171 -8.71 -3.78 -12.39
N GLY A 172 -9.46 -3.09 -13.25
CA GLY A 172 -10.60 -2.28 -12.83
C GLY A 172 -10.34 -0.78 -12.60
N ILE A 173 -9.11 -0.29 -12.84
CA ILE A 173 -8.75 1.12 -12.63
C ILE A 173 -7.89 1.67 -13.78
N ALA A 174 -8.24 2.88 -14.24
CA ALA A 174 -7.46 3.63 -15.21
C ALA A 174 -7.36 5.12 -14.86
N PHE A 175 -6.30 5.76 -15.33
CA PHE A 175 -6.16 7.21 -15.35
C PHE A 175 -6.21 7.69 -16.80
N VAL A 176 -7.00 8.73 -17.06
CA VAL A 176 -7.12 9.36 -18.37
C VAL A 176 -6.70 10.81 -18.23
N GLU A 177 -5.63 11.21 -18.90
CA GLU A 177 -5.14 12.59 -18.89
C GLU A 177 -5.67 13.34 -20.12
N PHE A 178 -6.30 14.49 -19.86
CA PHE A 178 -6.64 15.50 -20.86
C PHE A 178 -5.66 16.66 -20.81
N GLU A 179 -5.73 17.51 -21.82
CA GLU A 179 -4.95 18.73 -21.92
C GLU A 179 -5.29 19.75 -20.82
N SER A 180 -6.58 19.91 -20.51
CA SER A 180 -7.08 20.83 -19.49
C SER A 180 -8.25 20.22 -18.71
N GLU A 181 -8.54 20.79 -17.54
CA GLU A 181 -9.69 20.40 -16.72
C GLU A 181 -11.04 20.73 -17.38
N GLU A 182 -11.08 21.78 -18.20
CA GLU A 182 -12.25 22.18 -18.98
C GLU A 182 -12.59 21.15 -20.05
N LEU A 183 -11.58 20.51 -20.64
CA LEU A 183 -11.73 19.44 -21.63
C LEU A 183 -12.02 18.08 -20.99
N ALA A 184 -11.56 17.86 -19.77
CA ALA A 184 -11.86 16.66 -18.99
C ALA A 184 -13.29 16.63 -18.44
N ALA A 185 -13.88 17.80 -18.12
CA ALA A 185 -15.18 17.89 -17.46
C ALA A 185 -16.34 17.25 -18.25
N PRO A 186 -16.51 17.47 -19.57
CA PRO A 186 -17.54 16.83 -20.37
C PRO A 186 -17.38 15.32 -20.42
N ALA A 187 -16.14 14.82 -20.58
CA ALA A 187 -15.84 13.39 -20.61
C ALA A 187 -16.23 12.72 -19.28
N ARG A 188 -15.94 13.38 -18.16
CA ARG A 188 -16.32 12.89 -16.83
C ARG A 188 -17.83 12.82 -16.65
N ILE A 189 -18.58 13.83 -17.08
CA ILE A 189 -20.04 13.85 -16.94
C ILE A 189 -20.68 12.78 -17.83
N ALA A 190 -20.23 12.65 -19.08
CA ALA A 190 -20.83 11.76 -20.06
C ALA A 190 -20.50 10.27 -19.82
N LEU A 191 -19.29 9.95 -19.36
CA LEU A 191 -18.84 8.56 -19.18
C LEU A 191 -19.03 8.03 -17.76
N ASN A 192 -19.42 8.87 -16.80
CA ASN A 192 -19.77 8.39 -15.47
C ASN A 192 -21.05 7.55 -15.51
N ASN A 193 -20.99 6.33 -14.94
CA ASN A 193 -22.02 5.29 -15.03
C ASN A 193 -22.24 4.71 -16.44
N PHE A 194 -21.32 4.93 -17.38
CA PHE A 194 -21.40 4.32 -18.71
C PHE A 194 -21.19 2.79 -18.63
N LYS A 195 -22.10 2.02 -19.24
CA LYS A 195 -22.02 0.55 -19.27
C LYS A 195 -21.01 0.08 -20.32
N ILE A 196 -19.86 -0.41 -19.87
CA ILE A 196 -18.83 -1.00 -20.76
C ILE A 196 -19.27 -2.40 -21.18
N THR A 197 -19.83 -3.17 -20.24
CA THR A 197 -20.47 -4.46 -20.49
C THR A 197 -21.94 -4.40 -20.05
N PRO A 198 -22.79 -5.32 -20.52
CA PRO A 198 -24.21 -5.34 -20.12
C PRO A 198 -24.42 -5.36 -18.59
N GLU A 199 -23.47 -5.92 -17.85
CA GLU A 199 -23.53 -6.12 -16.40
C GLU A 199 -22.70 -5.11 -15.58
N GLN A 200 -21.77 -4.36 -16.20
CA GLN A 200 -20.84 -3.49 -15.48
C GLN A 200 -20.77 -2.07 -16.04
N HIS A 201 -20.93 -1.10 -15.15
CA HIS A 201 -20.81 0.33 -15.44
C HIS A 201 -19.49 0.90 -14.90
N MET A 202 -18.83 1.74 -15.68
CA MET A 202 -17.66 2.46 -15.20
C MET A 202 -18.06 3.66 -14.36
N LYS A 203 -17.21 4.03 -13.39
CA LYS A 203 -17.35 5.26 -12.62
C LYS A 203 -16.20 6.20 -12.95
N VAL A 204 -16.50 7.45 -13.25
CA VAL A 204 -15.52 8.46 -13.68
C VAL A 204 -15.58 9.66 -12.74
N ASP A 205 -14.46 9.92 -12.08
CA ASP A 205 -14.28 11.07 -11.18
C ASP A 205 -12.99 11.82 -11.53
N TYR A 206 -12.84 13.05 -11.04
CA TYR A 206 -11.55 13.73 -11.15
C TYR A 206 -10.50 13.03 -10.28
N ALA A 207 -9.31 12.84 -10.85
CA ALA A 207 -8.19 12.36 -10.08
C ALA A 207 -7.83 13.38 -8.99
N LYS A 208 -7.48 12.88 -7.81
CA LYS A 208 -7.01 13.75 -6.73
C LYS A 208 -5.64 14.30 -7.12
N LYS A 209 -5.45 15.61 -7.00
CA LYS A 209 -4.14 16.28 -7.13
C LYS A 209 -3.16 15.75 -6.09
#